data_AF-A0A183G9A6-F1
#
_entry.id   AF-A0A183G9A6-F1
#
_cell.length_a   1.000
_cell.length_b   1.000
_cell.length_c   1.000
_cell.angle_alpha   90.00
_cell.angle_beta   90.00
_cell.angle_gamma   90.00
#
_symmetry.space_group_name_H-M   'P 1'
#
loop_
_entity.id
_entity.type
_entity.pdbx_description
1 polymer ?
#
loop_
_entity_poly.entity_id
_entity_poly.type
_entity_poly.pdbx_seq_one_letter_code
_entity_poly.pdbx_strand_id
1 'polypeptide(L)'
;MIFAMKVISLAFDKGSNFSACDVVPILSATLVGVAFCFLAYSSCLPIIVPEGSILTDYVVAQSFRTSHYFICVLSQGLALLSGMRLSICSPFAVEVPRSLVEVVVAWNVPMHNFLHSYVYVQFTTLGTAAAILSSFAISSLLHGFNFQISAVLLSLGFACYFENKLRNRMSSCFSICVRARPCRNCNHEMKSVMSFVLLRYHCSSITQIL
;
A
#
# COMPACT_ATOMS: atom_id res chain seq x y z
N MET A 1 15.70 -2.12 -10.57
CA MET A 1 15.57 -1.03 -9.56
C MET A 1 14.47 -1.31 -8.54
N ILE A 2 13.20 -1.51 -8.96
CA ILE A 2 12.10 -1.95 -8.06
C ILE A 2 12.45 -3.25 -7.31
N PHE A 3 13.14 -4.18 -7.98
CA PHE A 3 13.63 -5.41 -7.35
C PHE A 3 14.62 -5.16 -6.20
N ALA A 4 15.59 -4.26 -6.38
CA ALA A 4 16.56 -3.93 -5.34
C ALA A 4 15.89 -3.27 -4.13
N MET A 5 14.94 -2.34 -4.37
CA MET A 5 14.16 -1.72 -3.31
C MET A 5 13.32 -2.75 -2.54
N LYS A 6 12.71 -3.72 -3.25
CA LYS A 6 11.95 -4.82 -2.61
C LYS A 6 12.86 -5.75 -1.82
N VAL A 7 14.03 -6.13 -2.34
CA VAL A 7 15.00 -6.98 -1.62
C VAL A 7 15.50 -6.30 -0.35
N ILE A 8 15.89 -5.02 -0.45
CA ILE A 8 16.32 -4.22 0.70
C ILE A 8 15.20 -4.16 1.73
N SER A 9 13.97 -3.82 1.33
CA SER A 9 12.86 -3.73 2.29
C SER A 9 12.46 -5.07 2.89
N LEU A 10 12.52 -6.17 2.14
CA LEU A 10 12.24 -7.52 2.64
C LEU A 10 13.31 -8.03 3.61
N ALA A 11 14.58 -7.65 3.40
CA ALA A 11 15.67 -8.02 4.31
C ALA A 11 15.51 -7.40 5.72
N PHE A 12 14.72 -6.32 5.84
CA PHE A 12 14.50 -5.61 7.11
C PHE A 12 13.16 -5.93 7.78
N ASP A 13 12.24 -6.62 7.11
CA ASP A 13 10.96 -7.00 7.71
C ASP A 13 11.13 -8.26 8.57
N LYS A 14 10.83 -8.15 9.88
CA LYS A 14 10.88 -9.31 10.78
C LYS A 14 9.62 -10.15 10.58
N GLY A 15 9.72 -11.20 9.76
CA GLY A 15 8.67 -12.20 9.63
C GLY A 15 8.33 -12.83 10.97
N SER A 16 7.05 -13.12 11.18
CA SER A 16 6.63 -13.94 12.32
C SER A 16 6.73 -15.42 11.93
N ASN A 17 7.33 -16.23 12.81
CA ASN A 17 7.37 -17.68 12.64
C ASN A 17 5.94 -18.21 12.76
N PHE A 18 5.43 -18.81 11.70
CA PHE A 18 4.09 -19.40 11.67
C PHE A 18 4.20 -20.86 11.23
N SER A 19 3.75 -21.79 12.08
CA SER A 19 3.81 -23.22 11.80
C SER A 19 2.42 -23.84 12.02
N ALA A 20 1.70 -24.03 10.91
CA ALA A 20 0.50 -24.85 10.84
C ALA A 20 0.62 -25.70 9.57
N CYS A 21 0.94 -26.99 9.74
CA CYS A 21 1.36 -27.88 8.65
C CYS A 21 0.36 -27.96 7.49
N ASP A 22 -0.94 -27.88 7.76
CA ASP A 22 -1.97 -28.08 6.73
C ASP A 22 -2.46 -26.76 6.11
N VAL A 23 -2.39 -25.65 6.84
CA VAL A 23 -2.93 -24.35 6.40
C VAL A 23 -1.93 -23.59 5.52
N VAL A 24 -0.64 -23.67 5.85
CA VAL A 24 0.44 -23.00 5.13
C VAL A 24 0.49 -23.35 3.64
N PRO A 25 0.48 -24.64 3.21
CA PRO A 25 0.58 -24.98 1.79
C PRO A 25 -0.67 -24.55 1.01
N ILE A 26 -1.86 -24.66 1.62
CA ILE A 26 -3.13 -24.26 0.99
C ILE A 26 -3.14 -22.74 0.75
N LEU A 27 -2.84 -21.95 1.78
CA LEU A 27 -2.79 -20.49 1.68
C LEU A 27 -1.67 -20.01 0.74
N SER A 28 -0.51 -20.67 0.76
CA SER A 28 0.57 -20.34 -0.17
C SER A 28 0.16 -20.61 -1.62
N ALA A 29 -0.51 -21.73 -1.88
CA ALA A 29 -1.01 -22.08 -3.21
C ALA A 29 -2.09 -21.10 -3.70
N THR A 30 -3.02 -20.68 -2.83
CA THR A 30 -4.04 -19.69 -3.20
C THR A 30 -3.41 -18.33 -3.53
N LEU A 31 -2.45 -17.86 -2.73
CA LEU A 31 -1.71 -16.62 -3.01
C LEU A 31 -0.96 -16.69 -4.35
N VAL A 32 -0.26 -17.80 -4.62
CA VAL A 32 0.44 -18.01 -5.89
C VAL A 32 -0.55 -18.02 -7.06
N GLY A 33 -1.70 -18.69 -6.92
CA GLY A 33 -2.76 -18.68 -7.94
C GLY A 33 -3.29 -17.28 -8.23
N VAL A 34 -3.62 -16.51 -7.19
CA VAL A 34 -4.05 -15.10 -7.31
C VAL A 34 -2.98 -14.23 -7.98
N ALA A 35 -1.69 -14.48 -7.68
CA ALA A 35 -0.59 -13.76 -8.32
C ALA A 35 -0.59 -13.99 -9.84
N PHE A 36 -0.76 -15.24 -10.30
CA PHE A 36 -0.84 -15.54 -11.73
C PHE A 36 -2.08 -14.91 -12.40
N CYS A 37 -3.21 -14.79 -11.70
CA CYS A 37 -4.35 -14.03 -12.21
C CYS A 37 -4.00 -12.54 -12.43
N PHE A 38 -3.25 -11.91 -11.50
CA PHE A 38 -2.77 -10.53 -11.71
C PHE A 38 -1.79 -10.41 -12.87
N LEU A 39 -0.93 -11.41 -13.08
CA LEU A 39 -0.02 -11.45 -14.23
C LEU A 39 -0.81 -11.51 -15.55
N ALA A 40 -1.78 -12.44 -15.64
CA ALA A 40 -2.63 -12.56 -16.82
C ALA A 40 -3.41 -11.26 -17.09
N TYR A 41 -3.98 -10.65 -16.06
CA TYR A 41 -4.65 -9.36 -16.18
C TYR A 41 -3.69 -8.26 -16.68
N SER A 42 -2.49 -8.16 -16.10
CA SER A 42 -1.49 -7.16 -16.48
C SER A 42 -1.05 -7.29 -17.94
N SER A 43 -0.91 -8.52 -18.44
CA SER A 43 -0.41 -8.78 -19.79
C SER A 43 -1.52 -8.70 -20.85
N CYS A 44 -2.74 -9.11 -20.53
CA CYS A 44 -3.84 -9.21 -21.50
C CYS A 44 -4.66 -7.92 -21.62
N LEU A 45 -4.82 -7.14 -20.55
CA LEU A 45 -5.67 -5.94 -20.55
C LEU A 45 -5.25 -4.89 -21.62
N PRO A 46 -3.95 -4.57 -21.80
CA PRO A 46 -3.53 -3.59 -22.80
C PRO A 46 -3.79 -4.03 -24.25
N ILE A 47 -3.87 -5.33 -24.52
CA ILE A 47 -4.06 -5.89 -25.87
C ILE A 47 -5.52 -5.70 -26.35
N ILE A 48 -6.48 -5.64 -25.42
CA ILE A 48 -7.91 -5.62 -25.71
C ILE A 48 -8.39 -4.21 -26.07
N VAL A 49 -7.68 -3.17 -25.63
CA VAL A 49 -8.18 -1.79 -25.70
C VAL A 49 -7.55 -1.04 -26.88
N PRO A 50 -8.36 -0.45 -27.78
CA PRO A 50 -7.85 0.29 -28.93
C PRO A 50 -7.00 1.52 -28.52
N GLU A 51 -5.99 1.83 -29.31
CA GLU A 51 -5.08 2.95 -29.08
C GLU A 51 -5.73 4.32 -29.30
N GLY A 52 -5.26 5.34 -28.59
CA GLY A 52 -5.63 6.74 -28.80
C GLY A 52 -6.79 7.28 -27.94
N SER A 53 -7.25 6.51 -26.94
CA SER A 53 -8.30 6.95 -26.00
C SER A 53 -7.74 7.21 -24.60
N ILE A 54 -8.41 8.03 -23.80
CA ILE A 54 -8.09 8.23 -22.37
C ILE A 54 -8.14 6.90 -21.59
N LEU A 55 -8.95 5.94 -22.07
CA LEU A 55 -9.02 4.59 -21.50
C LEU A 55 -7.70 3.83 -21.68
N THR A 56 -6.97 4.09 -22.76
CA THR A 56 -5.66 3.48 -23.01
C THR A 56 -4.68 3.87 -21.90
N ASP A 57 -4.61 5.14 -21.53
CA ASP A 57 -3.72 5.62 -20.44
C ASP A 57 -4.10 5.00 -19.10
N TYR A 58 -5.41 4.89 -18.82
CA TYR A 58 -5.90 4.22 -17.61
C TYR A 58 -5.53 2.73 -17.59
N VAL A 59 -5.70 2.03 -18.71
CA VAL A 59 -5.38 0.61 -18.88
C VAL A 59 -3.88 0.35 -18.73
N VAL A 60 -3.04 1.23 -19.26
CA VAL A 60 -1.58 1.19 -19.08
C VAL A 60 -1.20 1.44 -17.62
N ALA A 61 -1.83 2.41 -16.95
CA ALA A 61 -1.60 2.63 -15.52
C ALA A 61 -2.05 1.41 -14.68
N GLN A 62 -3.15 0.76 -15.06
CA GLN A 62 -3.67 -0.41 -14.38
C GLN A 62 -2.83 -1.67 -14.64
N SER A 63 -2.23 -1.83 -15.82
CA SER A 63 -1.30 -2.92 -16.08
C SER A 63 -0.03 -2.78 -15.23
N PHE A 64 0.54 -1.57 -15.14
CA PHE A 64 1.68 -1.32 -14.25
C PHE A 64 1.35 -1.65 -12.78
N ARG A 65 0.17 -1.23 -12.32
CA ARG A 65 -0.29 -1.51 -10.94
C ARG A 65 -0.47 -3.00 -10.65
N THR A 66 -1.14 -3.71 -11.55
CA THR A 66 -1.38 -5.15 -11.38
C THR A 66 -0.11 -5.99 -11.51
N SER A 67 0.87 -5.55 -12.31
CA SER A 67 2.20 -6.16 -12.34
C SER A 67 2.92 -6.07 -10.97
N HIS A 68 2.74 -4.96 -10.25
CA HIS A 68 3.29 -4.80 -8.90
C HIS A 68 2.57 -5.70 -7.89
N TYR A 69 1.25 -5.85 -8.00
CA TYR A 69 0.48 -6.80 -7.19
C TYR A 69 0.92 -8.24 -7.41
N PHE A 70 1.14 -8.65 -8.66
CA PHE A 70 1.70 -9.96 -8.99
C PHE A 70 3.00 -10.23 -8.21
N ILE A 71 3.98 -9.34 -8.30
CA ILE A 71 5.26 -9.52 -7.60
C ILE A 71 5.08 -9.55 -6.08
N CYS A 72 4.26 -8.66 -5.52
CA CYS A 72 4.04 -8.63 -4.06
C CYS A 72 3.37 -9.90 -3.53
N VAL A 73 2.28 -10.33 -4.18
CA VAL A 73 1.50 -11.49 -3.74
C VAL A 73 2.30 -12.78 -3.97
N LEU A 74 3.04 -12.88 -5.08
CA LEU A 74 3.95 -14.00 -5.32
C LEU A 74 5.03 -14.09 -4.24
N SER A 75 5.68 -12.97 -3.91
CA SER A 75 6.69 -12.94 -2.84
C SER A 75 6.09 -13.28 -1.47
N GLN A 76 4.86 -12.87 -1.17
CA GLN A 76 4.15 -13.28 0.05
C GLN A 76 3.88 -14.78 0.10
N GLY A 77 3.38 -15.36 -1.00
CA GLY A 77 3.12 -16.80 -1.09
C GLY A 77 4.39 -17.64 -0.94
N LEU A 78 5.49 -17.21 -1.59
CA LEU A 78 6.79 -17.90 -1.47
C LEU A 78 7.40 -17.76 -0.07
N ALA A 79 7.27 -16.59 0.57
CA ALA A 79 7.72 -16.41 1.95
C ALA A 79 6.90 -17.25 2.93
N LEU A 80 5.58 -17.36 2.70
CA LEU A 80 4.73 -18.20 3.52
C LEU A 80 5.09 -19.68 3.38
N LEU A 81 5.43 -20.13 2.16
CA LEU A 81 5.92 -21.48 1.90
C LEU A 81 7.24 -21.77 2.62
N SER A 82 8.10 -20.77 2.82
CA SER A 82 9.32 -20.90 3.62
C SER A 82 9.09 -20.76 5.14
N GLY A 83 7.83 -20.67 5.58
CA GLY A 83 7.45 -20.56 6.99
C GLY A 83 7.46 -19.13 7.54
N MET A 84 7.67 -18.12 6.69
CA MET A 84 7.71 -16.71 7.08
C MET A 84 6.43 -16.00 6.68
N ARG A 85 5.71 -15.45 7.66
CA ARG A 85 4.56 -14.58 7.36
C ARG A 85 5.03 -13.13 7.19
N LEU A 86 5.01 -12.65 5.95
CA LEU A 86 5.36 -11.27 5.57
C LEU A 86 4.18 -10.52 4.98
N SER A 87 4.03 -9.24 5.33
CA SER A 87 3.03 -8.35 4.75
C SER A 87 3.72 -7.37 3.80
N ILE A 88 3.67 -7.64 2.50
CA ILE A 88 4.38 -6.85 1.48
C ILE A 88 3.48 -5.74 0.92
N CYS A 89 2.26 -6.09 0.52
CA CYS A 89 1.29 -5.17 -0.07
C CYS A 89 -0.14 -5.65 0.25
N SER A 90 -1.10 -4.73 0.24
CA SER A 90 -2.52 -5.06 0.27
C SER A 90 -3.21 -4.44 -0.94
N PRO A 91 -3.50 -5.22 -2.01
CA PRO A 91 -4.17 -4.72 -3.21
C PRO A 91 -5.51 -4.06 -2.91
N PHE A 92 -6.29 -4.68 -2.01
CA PHE A 92 -7.60 -4.14 -1.61
C PHE A 92 -7.48 -2.79 -0.89
N ALA A 93 -6.46 -2.63 -0.02
CA ALA A 93 -6.20 -1.38 0.69
C ALA A 93 -5.84 -0.23 -0.28
N VAL A 94 -5.15 -0.55 -1.38
CA VAL A 94 -4.75 0.40 -2.42
C VAL A 94 -5.91 0.80 -3.34
N GLU A 95 -6.78 -0.12 -3.73
CA GLU A 95 -7.87 0.16 -4.69
C GLU A 95 -9.07 0.89 -4.07
N VAL A 96 -9.37 0.65 -2.78
CA VAL A 96 -10.55 1.25 -2.12
C VAL A 96 -10.17 2.16 -0.92
N PRO A 97 -9.15 3.02 -1.04
CA PRO A 97 -8.49 3.61 0.13
C PRO A 97 -9.40 4.56 0.91
N ARG A 98 -9.22 4.59 2.23
CA ARG A 98 -9.83 5.61 3.07
C ARG A 98 -9.12 6.94 2.94
N SER A 99 -7.80 6.93 2.74
CA SER A 99 -6.94 8.12 2.58
C SER A 99 -5.69 7.81 1.74
N LEU A 100 -5.02 8.82 1.18
CA LEU A 100 -3.78 8.63 0.41
C LEU A 100 -2.65 8.07 1.28
N VAL A 101 -2.64 8.40 2.57
CA VAL A 101 -1.67 7.83 3.52
C VAL A 101 -1.83 6.30 3.58
N GLU A 102 -3.06 5.79 3.56
CA GLU A 102 -3.32 4.34 3.52
C GLU A 102 -2.81 3.72 2.21
N VAL A 103 -3.02 4.39 1.07
CA VAL A 103 -2.50 3.94 -0.24
C VAL A 103 -0.99 3.78 -0.20
N VAL A 104 -0.27 4.81 0.28
CA VAL A 104 1.20 4.81 0.28
C VAL A 104 1.76 3.73 1.21
N VAL A 105 1.12 3.52 2.36
CA VAL A 105 1.50 2.44 3.29
C VAL A 105 1.23 1.07 2.66
N ALA A 106 0.02 0.87 2.14
CA ALA A 106 -0.41 -0.43 1.62
C ALA A 106 0.26 -0.83 0.32
N TRP A 107 0.75 0.15 -0.46
CA TRP A 107 1.45 -0.09 -1.71
C TRP A 107 2.74 -0.90 -1.53
N ASN A 108 3.49 -0.60 -0.47
CA ASN A 108 4.74 -1.27 -0.14
C ASN A 108 5.03 -1.11 1.36
N VAL A 109 4.46 -2.02 2.15
CA VAL A 109 4.54 -1.97 3.62
C VAL A 109 5.99 -2.04 4.12
N PRO A 110 6.85 -2.94 3.62
CA PRO A 110 8.24 -3.02 4.07
C PRO A 110 9.03 -1.72 3.79
N MET A 111 8.83 -1.10 2.61
CA MET A 111 9.48 0.17 2.28
C MET A 111 8.96 1.30 3.17
N HIS A 112 7.65 1.35 3.43
CA HIS A 112 7.08 2.32 4.35
C HIS A 112 7.66 2.17 5.75
N ASN A 113 7.79 0.95 6.26
CA ASN A 113 8.37 0.68 7.59
C ASN A 113 9.83 1.10 7.67
N PHE A 114 10.61 0.84 6.62
CA PHE A 114 12.00 1.30 6.50
C PHE A 114 12.08 2.82 6.56
N LEU A 115 11.36 3.53 5.67
CA LEU A 115 11.37 4.99 5.65
C LEU A 115 10.84 5.58 6.95
N HIS A 116 9.84 4.96 7.57
CA HIS A 116 9.33 5.42 8.85
C HIS A 116 10.41 5.35 9.94
N SER A 117 11.07 4.21 10.06
CA SER A 117 12.03 3.93 11.13
C SER A 117 13.32 4.75 10.99
N TYR A 118 13.83 4.90 9.77
CA TYR A 118 15.14 5.52 9.53
C TYR A 118 15.07 6.98 9.09
N VAL A 119 13.97 7.42 8.46
CA VAL A 119 13.84 8.78 7.93
C VAL A 119 12.81 9.56 8.71
N TYR A 120 11.56 9.12 8.71
CA TYR A 120 10.45 9.88 9.27
C TYR A 120 10.72 10.26 10.74
N VAL A 121 11.09 9.29 11.58
CA VAL A 121 11.36 9.54 13.01
C VAL A 121 12.45 10.59 13.21
N GLN A 122 13.52 10.58 12.40
CA GLN A 122 14.62 11.56 12.52
C GLN A 122 14.16 12.98 12.20
N PHE A 123 13.30 13.14 11.21
CA PHE A 123 12.79 14.45 10.77
C PHE A 123 11.55 14.92 11.52
N THR A 124 10.97 14.11 12.43
CA THR A 124 9.83 14.53 13.26
C THR A 124 10.17 15.70 14.18
N THR A 125 11.44 15.84 14.59
CA THR A 125 11.94 16.95 15.40
C THR A 125 11.80 18.31 14.69
N LEU A 126 11.83 18.32 13.35
CA LEU A 126 11.65 19.51 12.51
C LEU A 126 10.18 19.78 12.16
N GLY A 127 9.26 18.91 12.62
CA GLY A 127 7.83 19.02 12.40
C GLY A 127 7.27 18.01 11.40
N THR A 128 5.95 17.83 11.45
CA THR A 128 5.26 16.79 10.66
C THR A 128 5.35 17.01 9.16
N ALA A 129 5.36 18.27 8.71
CA ALA A 129 5.48 18.59 7.28
C ALA A 129 6.86 18.21 6.74
N ALA A 130 7.92 18.59 7.48
CA ALA A 130 9.30 18.24 7.15
C ALA A 130 9.50 16.73 7.12
N ALA A 131 8.96 16.00 8.11
CA ALA A 131 9.06 14.54 8.17
C ALA A 131 8.38 13.82 6.98
N ILE A 132 7.21 14.29 6.55
CA ILE A 132 6.51 13.71 5.40
C ILE A 132 7.28 14.01 4.11
N LEU A 133 7.63 15.28 3.87
CA LEU A 133 8.32 15.67 2.64
C LEU A 133 9.71 15.04 2.52
N SER A 134 10.47 14.94 3.61
CA SER A 134 11.78 14.28 3.61
C SER A 134 11.67 12.78 3.33
N SER A 135 10.63 12.12 3.86
CA SER A 135 10.37 10.70 3.59
C SER A 135 10.09 10.45 2.11
N PHE A 136 9.28 11.30 1.47
CA PHE A 136 9.02 11.21 0.02
C PHE A 136 10.21 11.63 -0.83
N ALA A 137 11.01 12.61 -0.40
CA ALA A 137 12.24 12.99 -1.08
C ALA A 137 13.26 11.83 -1.07
N ILE A 138 13.49 11.19 0.08
CA ILE A 138 14.39 10.04 0.16
C ILE A 138 13.82 8.84 -0.60
N SER A 139 12.51 8.60 -0.54
CA SER A 139 11.85 7.59 -1.35
C SER A 139 12.08 7.82 -2.85
N SER A 140 11.95 9.07 -3.32
CA SER A 140 12.20 9.43 -4.72
C SER A 140 13.65 9.18 -5.14
N LEU A 141 14.62 9.50 -4.28
CA LEU A 141 16.04 9.23 -4.52
C LEU A 141 16.34 7.73 -4.60
N LEU A 142 15.70 6.90 -3.77
CA LEU A 142 15.84 5.44 -3.81
C LEU A 142 15.27 4.83 -5.10
N HIS A 143 14.27 5.48 -5.70
CA HIS A 143 13.75 5.15 -7.02
C HIS A 143 14.67 5.61 -8.18
N GLY A 144 15.90 6.03 -7.87
CA GLY A 144 16.88 6.52 -8.84
C GLY A 144 16.59 7.96 -9.28
N PHE A 145 17.58 8.60 -9.91
CA PHE A 145 17.45 9.97 -10.45
C PHE A 145 16.56 10.03 -11.72
N ASN A 146 15.48 9.25 -11.78
CA ASN A 146 14.48 9.37 -12.81
C ASN A 146 13.53 10.52 -12.46
N PHE A 147 13.57 11.58 -13.28
CA PHE A 147 12.76 12.79 -13.07
C PHE A 147 11.26 12.51 -13.04
N GLN A 148 10.76 11.60 -13.88
CA GLN A 148 9.32 11.29 -13.97
C GLN A 148 8.82 10.67 -12.66
N ILE A 149 9.49 9.62 -12.17
CA ILE A 149 9.09 8.95 -10.92
C ILE A 149 9.30 9.89 -9.72
N SER A 150 10.38 10.68 -9.73
CA SER A 150 10.65 11.63 -8.66
C SER A 150 9.58 12.72 -8.55
N ALA A 151 9.15 13.28 -9.68
CA ALA A 151 8.07 14.26 -9.72
C ALA A 151 6.74 13.67 -9.21
N VAL A 152 6.42 12.43 -9.59
CA VAL A 152 5.21 11.74 -9.13
C VAL A 152 5.25 11.48 -7.63
N LEU A 153 6.36 11.00 -7.08
CA LEU A 153 6.49 10.73 -5.64
C LEU A 153 6.47 12.00 -4.80
N LEU A 154 7.16 13.05 -5.24
CA LEU A 154 7.15 14.33 -4.52
C LEU A 154 5.76 14.97 -4.54
N SER A 155 5.08 14.98 -5.69
CA SER A 155 3.69 15.49 -5.78
C SER A 155 2.72 14.66 -4.93
N LEU A 156 2.88 13.34 -4.87
CA LEU A 156 2.12 12.47 -3.97
C LEU A 156 2.39 12.82 -2.49
N GLY A 157 3.63 13.15 -2.13
CA GLY A 157 3.99 13.60 -0.79
C GLY A 157 3.30 14.90 -0.39
N PHE A 158 3.25 15.88 -1.29
CA PHE A 158 2.49 17.12 -1.09
C PHE A 158 0.98 16.84 -0.96
N ALA A 159 0.41 16.00 -1.82
CA ALA A 159 -1.00 15.63 -1.76
C ALA A 159 -1.35 14.94 -0.43
N CYS A 160 -0.52 14.00 0.04
CA CYS A 160 -0.70 13.32 1.33
C CYS A 160 -0.68 14.30 2.51
N TYR A 161 0.23 15.28 2.49
CA TYR A 161 0.31 16.31 3.53
C TYR A 161 -0.97 17.16 3.56
N PHE A 162 -1.40 17.67 2.41
CA PHE A 162 -2.59 18.52 2.32
C PHE A 162 -3.87 17.77 2.69
N GLU A 163 -4.07 16.56 2.14
CA GLU A 163 -5.22 15.71 2.46
C GLU A 163 -5.29 15.42 3.97
N ASN A 164 -4.17 15.06 4.59
CA ASN A 164 -4.13 14.79 6.02
C ASN A 164 -4.48 16.05 6.85
N LYS A 165 -4.00 17.22 6.44
CA LYS A 165 -4.34 18.49 7.12
C LYS A 165 -5.83 18.81 6.96
N LEU A 166 -6.38 18.66 5.76
CA LEU A 166 -7.79 18.89 5.46
C LEU A 166 -8.70 17.96 6.28
N ARG A 167 -8.40 16.64 6.29
CA ARG A 167 -9.14 15.65 7.09
C ARG A 167 -9.11 15.95 8.57
N ASN A 168 -7.98 16.41 9.10
CA ASN A 168 -7.88 16.79 10.51
C ASN A 168 -8.74 18.02 10.83
N ARG A 169 -8.79 19.03 9.94
CA ARG A 169 -9.67 20.20 10.10
C ARG A 169 -11.15 19.83 10.02
N MET A 170 -11.55 18.99 9.07
CA MET A 170 -12.93 18.51 8.94
C MET A 170 -13.36 17.70 10.17
N SER A 171 -12.48 16.81 10.65
CA SER A 171 -12.73 16.01 11.85
C SER A 171 -12.91 16.88 13.09
N SER A 172 -12.16 17.99 13.24
CA SER A 172 -12.33 18.91 14.37
C SER A 172 -13.54 19.83 14.24
N CYS A 173 -13.89 20.26 13.03
CA CYS A 173 -14.96 21.23 12.81
C CYS A 173 -16.35 20.58 12.90
N PHE A 174 -16.50 19.36 12.38
CA PHE A 174 -17.78 18.65 12.31
C PHE A 174 -17.88 17.48 13.28
N SER A 175 -16.85 17.23 14.11
CA SER A 175 -16.81 16.08 15.03
C SER A 175 -17.14 14.75 14.34
N ILE A 176 -16.62 14.55 13.11
CA ILE A 176 -16.84 13.34 12.29
C ILE A 176 -15.58 12.48 12.16
N CYS A 177 -15.76 11.17 12.01
CA CYS A 177 -14.66 10.20 11.89
C CYS A 177 -14.08 10.12 10.47
N VAL A 178 -13.44 11.20 9.99
CA VAL A 178 -12.84 11.29 8.63
C VAL A 178 -11.31 11.40 8.60
N ARG A 179 -10.64 11.27 9.76
CA ARG A 179 -9.18 11.25 9.86
C ARG A 179 -8.57 10.13 9.01
N ALA A 180 -7.33 10.36 8.57
CA ALA A 180 -6.59 9.45 7.69
C ALA A 180 -6.50 8.03 8.28
N ARG A 181 -6.25 7.90 9.58
CA ARG A 181 -6.37 6.62 10.31
C ARG A 181 -7.71 6.53 11.05
N PRO A 182 -8.32 5.33 11.11
CA PRO A 182 -9.55 5.12 11.87
C PRO A 182 -9.30 5.38 13.36
N CYS A 183 -10.30 5.96 14.03
CA CYS A 183 -10.23 6.22 15.46
C CYS A 183 -10.46 4.91 16.24
N ARG A 184 -9.56 4.58 17.18
CA ARG A 184 -9.71 3.39 18.05
C ARG A 184 -10.80 3.56 19.10
N ASN A 185 -10.95 4.76 19.67
CA ASN A 185 -11.97 5.11 20.66
C ASN A 185 -12.49 6.51 20.31
N CYS A 186 -13.69 6.62 19.71
CA CYS A 186 -14.19 7.89 19.16
C CYS A 186 -15.40 8.46 19.91
N ASN A 187 -15.28 9.73 20.32
CA ASN A 187 -16.35 10.54 20.91
C ASN A 187 -17.07 11.40 19.85
N HIS A 188 -16.96 11.04 18.57
CA HIS A 188 -17.53 11.76 17.44
C HIS A 188 -19.04 11.48 17.31
N GLU A 189 -19.84 12.52 17.08
CA GLU A 189 -21.31 12.43 16.99
C GLU A 189 -21.75 11.62 15.77
N MET A 190 -21.08 11.76 14.63
CA MET A 190 -21.33 10.97 13.43
C MET A 190 -20.24 9.92 13.22
N LYS A 191 -20.58 8.67 13.56
CA LYS A 191 -19.76 7.48 13.28
C LYS A 191 -19.90 6.98 11.83
N SER A 192 -20.69 7.66 10.99
CA SER A 192 -21.15 7.17 9.69
C SER A 192 -20.19 7.46 8.52
N VAL A 193 -19.02 6.83 8.55
CA VAL A 193 -18.34 6.31 7.33
C VAL A 193 -17.79 4.92 7.67
N MET A 194 -18.60 4.14 8.39
CA MET A 194 -18.21 2.85 8.96
C MET A 194 -18.78 1.67 8.16
N SER A 195 -19.88 1.83 7.41
CA SER A 195 -20.48 0.69 6.67
C SER A 195 -19.61 0.14 5.54
N PHE A 196 -18.94 0.98 4.75
CA PHE A 196 -18.00 0.49 3.72
C PHE A 196 -16.66 0.04 4.32
N VAL A 197 -16.27 0.57 5.48
CA VAL A 197 -14.98 0.27 6.13
C VAL A 197 -15.03 -1.03 6.96
N LEU A 198 -16.16 -1.36 7.60
CA LEU A 198 -16.33 -2.62 8.33
C LEU A 198 -16.45 -3.84 7.40
N LEU A 199 -17.14 -3.71 6.26
CA LEU A 199 -17.16 -4.74 5.20
C LEU A 199 -15.73 -5.05 4.68
N ARG A 200 -14.88 -4.02 4.63
CA ARG A 200 -13.46 -4.08 4.22
C ARG A 200 -12.57 -4.79 5.23
N TYR A 201 -12.75 -4.58 6.54
CA TYR A 201 -12.02 -5.34 7.57
C TYR A 201 -12.48 -6.79 7.67
N HIS A 202 -13.77 -7.07 7.45
CA HIS A 202 -14.27 -8.44 7.47
C HIS A 202 -13.74 -9.25 6.29
N CYS A 203 -13.67 -8.66 5.09
CA CYS A 203 -13.08 -9.28 3.91
C CYS A 203 -11.55 -9.48 4.07
N SER A 204 -10.81 -8.46 4.52
CA SER A 204 -9.36 -8.58 4.75
C SER A 204 -8.97 -9.52 5.89
N SER A 205 -9.83 -9.68 6.92
CA SER A 205 -9.59 -10.68 7.97
C SER A 205 -9.89 -12.08 7.47
N ILE A 206 -10.90 -12.26 6.62
CA ILE A 206 -11.16 -13.54 5.96
C ILE A 206 -10.00 -13.93 5.03
N THR A 207 -9.33 -12.99 4.34
CA THR A 207 -8.11 -13.26 3.56
C THR A 207 -6.82 -13.37 4.38
N GLN A 208 -6.84 -13.04 5.68
CA GLN A 208 -5.70 -13.20 6.59
C GLN A 208 -5.87 -14.38 7.58
N ILE A 209 -7.06 -14.96 7.64
CA ILE A 209 -7.44 -16.10 8.49
C ILE A 209 -7.66 -17.38 7.65
N LEU A 210 -8.01 -17.25 6.36
CA LEU A 210 -7.84 -18.31 5.35
C LEU A 210 -6.45 -18.20 4.72
#